data_AF-A0A358E2J6-F1
#
_entry.id   AF-A0A358E2J6-F1
#
_cell.length_a   1.000
_cell.length_b   1.000
_cell.length_c   1.000
_cell.angle_alpha   90.00
_cell.angle_beta   90.00
_cell.angle_gamma   90.00
#
_symmetry.space_group_name_H-M   'P 1'
#
loop_
_entity.id
_entity.type
_entity.pdbx_description
1 polymer ?
#
loop_
_entity_poly.entity_id
_entity_poly.type
_entity_poly.pdbx_seq_one_letter_code
_entity_poly.pdbx_strand_id
1 'polypeptide(L)'
;MFNSIALVGGTHGNETSGIQLIRNWQQFGLPSRFNELNVSLSIANEAAIAANVRFVDEDLNRQFTFERLSNNNSAKEAELAKALNQQLGPKGDSNTD
;
A
#
# COMPACT_ATOMS: atom_id res chain seq x y z
N MET A 1 -17.22 -12.63 -5.18
CA MET A 1 -17.74 -11.33 -4.72
C MET A 1 -16.63 -10.73 -3.88
N PHE A 2 -16.20 -9.51 -4.15
CA PHE A 2 -15.12 -8.87 -3.39
C PHE A 2 -15.69 -8.35 -2.07
N ASN A 3 -15.15 -8.82 -0.94
CA ASN A 3 -15.67 -8.47 0.39
C ASN A 3 -15.01 -7.21 0.96
N SER A 4 -13.79 -6.89 0.52
CA SER A 4 -12.99 -5.74 0.93
C SER A 4 -12.04 -5.38 -0.20
N ILE A 5 -11.89 -4.09 -0.48
CA ILE A 5 -10.99 -3.55 -1.51
C ILE A 5 -10.02 -2.58 -0.84
N ALA A 6 -8.72 -2.69 -1.15
CA ALA A 6 -7.72 -1.72 -0.71
C ALA A 6 -7.23 -0.85 -1.86
N LEU A 7 -7.46 0.46 -1.77
CA LEU A 7 -6.81 1.42 -2.65
C LEU A 7 -5.57 1.98 -1.95
N VAL A 8 -4.41 1.61 -2.49
CA VAL A 8 -3.11 1.97 -1.91
C VAL A 8 -2.39 2.94 -2.82
N GLY A 9 -2.08 4.12 -2.29
CA GLY A 9 -1.29 5.15 -2.96
C GLY A 9 0.12 5.27 -2.36
N GLY A 10 1.05 5.83 -3.11
CA GLY A 10 2.39 6.10 -2.60
C GLY A 10 3.22 4.85 -2.33
N THR A 11 3.06 3.79 -3.13
CA THR A 11 4.01 2.67 -3.15
C THR A 11 5.41 3.16 -3.48
N HIS A 12 5.52 4.09 -4.44
CA HIS A 12 6.71 4.89 -4.65
C HIS A 12 6.43 6.33 -4.19
N GLY A 13 7.38 6.91 -3.46
CA GLY A 13 7.18 8.18 -2.78
C GLY A 13 7.10 9.42 -3.68
N ASN A 14 7.61 9.30 -4.91
CA ASN A 14 7.64 10.37 -5.90
C ASN A 14 6.55 10.23 -6.99
N GLU A 15 5.66 9.24 -6.89
CA GLU A 15 4.53 9.05 -7.81
C GLU A 15 3.27 9.75 -7.27
N THR A 16 3.16 11.06 -7.53
CA THR A 16 2.25 11.96 -6.82
C THR A 16 0.76 11.73 -7.08
N SER A 17 0.36 11.21 -8.25
CA SER A 17 -1.06 11.06 -8.60
C SER A 17 -1.82 10.15 -7.63
N GLY A 18 -1.26 8.97 -7.30
CA GLY A 18 -1.88 8.05 -6.36
C GLY A 18 -1.92 8.61 -4.94
N ILE A 19 -0.86 9.31 -4.51
CA ILE A 19 -0.78 9.96 -3.20
C ILE A 19 -1.88 11.02 -3.06
N GLN A 20 -2.04 11.87 -4.06
CA GLN A 20 -3.03 12.94 -4.05
C GLN A 20 -4.46 12.39 -4.12
N LEU A 21 -4.70 11.34 -4.91
CA LEU A 21 -6.00 10.67 -4.98
C LEU A 21 -6.43 10.15 -3.61
N ILE A 22 -5.56 9.38 -2.94
CA ILE A 22 -5.84 8.82 -1.63
C ILE A 22 -6.09 9.91 -0.60
N ARG A 23 -5.21 10.92 -0.52
CA ARG A 23 -5.38 12.04 0.43
C ARG A 23 -6.68 12.80 0.20
N ASN A 24 -7.03 13.06 -1.06
CA ASN A 24 -8.29 13.71 -1.42
C ASN A 24 -9.49 12.88 -0.95
N TRP A 25 -9.54 11.58 -1.27
CA TRP A 25 -10.66 10.73 -0.87
C TRP A 25 -10.72 10.44 0.63
N GLN A 26 -9.58 10.43 1.33
CA GLN A 26 -9.55 10.39 2.80
C GLN A 26 -10.13 11.68 3.41
N GLN A 27 -9.85 12.84 2.82
CA GLN A 27 -10.30 14.13 3.32
C GLN A 27 -11.77 14.42 2.97
N PHE A 28 -12.20 14.10 1.76
CA PHE A 28 -13.50 14.51 1.21
C PHE A 28 -14.48 13.34 1.03
N GLY A 29 -14.05 12.12 1.35
CA GLY A 29 -14.84 10.90 1.17
C GLY A 29 -14.69 10.29 -0.23
N LEU A 30 -15.08 9.02 -0.33
CA LEU A 30 -15.17 8.30 -1.60
C LEU A 30 -16.30 8.89 -2.47
N PRO A 31 -16.14 8.89 -3.81
CA PRO A 31 -17.25 9.21 -4.71
C PRO A 31 -18.46 8.31 -4.45
N SER A 32 -19.65 8.91 -4.39
CA SER A 32 -20.90 8.23 -4.00
C SER A 32 -21.24 6.98 -4.83
N ARG A 33 -20.79 6.93 -6.09
CA ARG A 33 -20.91 5.75 -6.96
C ARG A 33 -20.20 4.49 -6.43
N PHE A 34 -19.35 4.62 -5.42
CA PHE A 34 -18.61 3.52 -4.80
C PHE A 34 -19.13 3.18 -3.40
N ASN A 35 -20.24 3.77 -2.94
CA ASN A 35 -20.76 3.56 -1.58
C ASN A 35 -21.20 2.12 -1.28
N GLU A 36 -21.52 1.34 -2.31
CA GLU A 36 -21.86 -0.08 -2.17
C GLU A 36 -20.62 -0.97 -1.99
N LEU A 37 -19.42 -0.42 -2.20
CA LEU A 37 -18.16 -1.13 -2.05
C LEU A 37 -17.56 -0.88 -0.68
N ASN A 38 -16.98 -1.92 -0.10
CA ASN A 38 -16.16 -1.81 1.10
C ASN A 38 -14.72 -1.45 0.70
N VAL A 39 -14.42 -0.15 0.56
CA VAL A 39 -13.11 0.34 0.12
C VAL A 39 -12.35 0.97 1.29
N SER A 40 -11.14 0.48 1.53
CA SER A 40 -10.15 1.10 2.41
C SER A 40 -9.15 1.94 1.59
N LEU A 41 -8.70 3.06 2.16
CA LEU A 41 -7.76 3.99 1.53
C LEU A 41 -6.49 4.05 2.36
N SER A 42 -5.32 3.83 1.77
CA SER A 42 -4.04 3.81 2.50
C SER A 42 -2.90 4.44 1.71
N ILE A 43 -1.99 5.09 2.44
CA ILE A 43 -0.68 5.50 1.93
C ILE A 43 0.33 4.43 2.35
N ALA A 44 1.14 3.93 1.42
CA ALA A 44 2.10 2.86 1.71
C ALA A 44 3.43 3.39 2.27
N ASN A 45 4.23 4.07 1.45
CA ASN A 45 5.62 4.38 1.80
C ASN A 45 5.79 5.83 2.26
N GLU A 46 5.31 6.13 3.47
CA GLU A 46 5.40 7.48 4.03
C GLU A 46 6.83 8.02 4.11
N ALA A 47 7.81 7.16 4.38
CA ALA A 47 9.22 7.54 4.43
C ALA A 47 9.74 8.00 3.06
N ALA A 48 9.43 7.26 1.98
CA ALA A 48 9.81 7.66 0.63
C ALA A 48 9.07 8.92 0.17
N ILE A 49 7.80 9.10 0.57
CA ILE A 49 7.02 10.31 0.29
C ILE A 49 7.64 11.53 0.95
N ALA A 50 8.00 11.41 2.24
CA ALA A 50 8.62 12.49 2.99
C ALA A 50 9.96 12.93 2.36
N ALA A 51 10.72 11.98 1.81
CA ALA A 51 11.97 12.24 1.11
C ALA A 51 11.79 12.61 -0.38
N ASN A 52 10.57 12.54 -0.94
CA ASN A 52 10.27 12.72 -2.36
C ASN A 52 11.15 11.86 -3.29
N VAL A 53 11.37 10.61 -2.91
CA VAL A 53 12.15 9.62 -3.66
C VAL A 53 11.27 8.42 -4.02
N ARG A 54 11.75 7.59 -4.96
CA ARG A 54 11.03 6.37 -5.34
C ARG A 54 10.91 5.39 -4.17
N PHE A 55 11.99 5.18 -3.44
CA PHE A 55 12.11 4.36 -2.23
C PHE A 55 13.30 4.86 -1.41
N VAL A 56 13.38 4.45 -0.14
CA VAL A 56 14.48 4.82 0.78
C VAL A 56 15.62 3.80 0.70
N ASP A 57 15.36 2.52 0.97
CA ASP A 57 16.40 1.48 0.98
C ASP A 57 16.27 0.53 -0.23
N GLU A 58 15.07 -0.01 -0.47
CA GLU A 58 14.79 -0.92 -1.59
C GLU A 58 13.44 -0.62 -2.25
N ASP A 59 13.24 -1.01 -3.51
CA ASP A 59 11.95 -0.82 -4.17
C ASP A 59 10.84 -1.66 -3.49
N LEU A 60 9.87 -0.99 -2.84
CA LEU A 60 8.74 -1.62 -2.16
C LEU A 60 7.97 -2.57 -3.08
N ASN A 61 7.78 -2.19 -4.34
CA ASN A 61 7.05 -2.97 -5.33
C ASN A 61 7.87 -4.18 -5.85
N ARG A 62 8.95 -4.56 -5.16
CA ARG A 62 9.73 -5.78 -5.39
C ARG A 62 9.84 -6.68 -4.15
N GLN A 63 9.28 -6.27 -3.01
CA GLN A 63 9.42 -6.96 -1.73
C GLN A 63 8.33 -8.01 -1.43
N PHE A 64 7.34 -8.16 -2.31
CA PHE A 64 6.17 -9.02 -2.05
C PHE A 64 6.30 -10.44 -2.60
N THR A 65 7.48 -10.94 -2.93
CA THR A 65 7.63 -12.39 -3.23
C THR A 65 7.56 -13.18 -1.92
N PHE A 66 7.14 -14.45 -1.97
CA PHE A 66 7.09 -15.30 -0.77
C PHE A 66 8.44 -15.35 -0.05
N GLU A 67 9.53 -15.50 -0.81
CA GLU A 67 10.90 -15.48 -0.30
C GLU A 67 11.23 -14.17 0.44
N ARG A 68 10.91 -13.01 -0.16
CA ARG A 68 11.17 -11.70 0.45
C ARG A 68 10.35 -11.47 1.71
N LEU A 69 9.10 -11.93 1.73
CA LEU A 69 8.22 -11.85 2.91
C LEU A 69 8.66 -12.78 4.04
N SER A 70 9.30 -13.92 3.75
CA SER A 70 9.83 -14.84 4.76
C SER A 70 11.23 -14.49 5.26
N ASN A 71 12.05 -13.80 4.47
CA ASN A 71 13.44 -13.51 4.79
C ASN A 71 13.58 -12.39 5.83
N ASN A 72 14.56 -12.49 6.72
CA ASN A 72 14.95 -11.38 7.60
C ASN A 72 15.78 -10.36 6.83
N ASN A 73 15.12 -9.28 6.39
CA ASN A 73 15.73 -8.11 5.78
C ASN A 73 15.27 -6.86 6.57
N SER A 74 16.23 -6.05 7.00
CA SER A 74 16.00 -4.82 7.79
C SER A 74 15.85 -3.57 6.93
N ALA A 75 15.84 -3.67 5.60
CA ALA A 75 15.50 -2.56 4.72
C ALA A 75 14.09 -2.07 5.03
N LYS A 76 13.89 -0.74 5.09
CA LYS A 76 12.60 -0.11 5.41
C LYS A 76 11.44 -0.69 4.59
N GLU A 77 11.62 -0.82 3.29
CA GLU A 77 10.59 -1.35 2.41
C GLU A 77 10.33 -2.84 2.58
N ALA A 78 11.31 -3.63 3.04
CA ALA A 78 11.10 -5.05 3.32
C ALA A 78 10.27 -5.25 4.60
N GLU A 79 10.54 -4.47 5.65
CA GLU A 79 9.72 -4.45 6.86
C GLU A 79 8.30 -3.95 6.58
N LEU A 80 8.17 -2.87 5.81
CA LEU A 80 6.89 -2.32 5.36
C LEU A 80 6.09 -3.35 4.55
N ALA A 81 6.72 -4.09 3.64
CA ALA A 81 6.05 -5.12 2.86
C ALA A 81 5.48 -6.24 3.74
N LYS A 82 6.18 -6.64 4.80
CA LYS A 82 5.67 -7.62 5.78
C LYS A 82 4.47 -7.08 6.55
N ALA A 83 4.53 -5.83 7.00
CA ALA A 83 3.41 -5.18 7.68
C ALA A 83 2.17 -5.08 6.77
N LEU A 84 2.36 -4.65 5.52
CA LEU A 84 1.28 -4.60 4.52
C LEU A 84 0.73 -5.98 4.19
N ASN A 85 1.57 -7.01 4.12
CA ASN A 85 1.15 -8.39 3.90
C ASN A 85 0.33 -8.94 5.08
N GLN A 86 0.65 -8.54 6.33
CA GLN A 86 -0.16 -8.90 7.49
C GLN A 86 -1.50 -8.15 7.50
N GLN A 87 -1.51 -6.89 7.06
CA GLN A 87 -2.71 -6.05 7.04
C GLN A 87 -3.69 -6.43 5.92
N LEU A 88 -3.19 -6.68 4.70
CA LEU A 88 -4.00 -6.85 3.48
C LEU A 88 -4.02 -8.30 2.98
N GLY A 89 -3.02 -9.08 3.36
CA GLY A 89 -2.86 -10.46 2.92
C GLY A 89 -3.47 -11.47 3.92
N PRO A 90 -2.74 -12.56 4.22
CA PRO A 90 -1.41 -12.91 3.69
C PRO A 90 -1.45 -13.21 2.19
N LYS A 91 -0.34 -12.95 1.48
CA LYS A 91 -0.21 -13.28 0.06
C LYS A 91 -0.49 -14.75 -0.19
N GLY A 92 -1.31 -15.04 -1.20
CA GLY A 92 -1.75 -16.39 -1.53
C GLY A 92 -3.05 -16.83 -0.82
N ASP A 93 -3.47 -16.09 0.22
CA ASP A 93 -4.73 -16.30 0.94
C ASP A 93 -5.22 -14.95 1.51
N SER A 94 -5.34 -13.94 0.62
CA SER A 94 -5.66 -12.58 1.03
C SER A 94 -7.14 -12.40 1.32
N ASN A 95 -7.45 -11.64 2.37
CA ASN A 95 -8.83 -11.27 2.73
C ASN A 95 -9.31 -9.98 2.03
N THR A 96 -8.42 -9.33 1.29
CA THR A 96 -8.64 -8.05 0.61
C THR A 96 -8.17 -8.16 -0.83
N ASP A 97 -8.92 -7.53 -1.74
CA ASP A 97 -8.58 -7.34 -3.15
C ASP A 97 -7.88 -6.01 -3.42
#